data_AF-A0A9P6AY29-F1
#
_entry.id   AF-A0A9P6AY29-F1
#
_cell.length_a   1.000
_cell.length_b   1.000
_cell.length_c   1.000
_cell.angle_alpha   90.00
_cell.angle_beta   90.00
_cell.angle_gamma   90.00
#
_symmetry.space_group_name_H-M   'P 1'
#
loop_
_entity.id
_entity.type
_entity.pdbx_description
1 polymer ?
#
loop_
_entity_poly.entity_id
_entity_poly.type
_entity_poly.pdbx_seq_one_letter_code
_entity_poly.pdbx_strand_id
1 'polypeptide(L)'
;MSRVPSRDGNGKYRYDIAVCDRPGKERIFPTKDETPTYRADADAVRGRGTRMWSACDKIDDPDGTRLFALKESWVNTDRPREGDVLWTLRELLTEKNGVAALQHFLTDVTSGDAHIRSAPDNTGAHIQNGRLFTVDSILETILAFDGVGTVTDIAPARTGSKWPASSLGNVPNVDLSSAGGTLRIGKILGEHRVHHRIVFEEVGTLIHELKAFYDIFIALRDEIVAPRAMFSVQHIHGDVSCSDILLFRAPYGRARGLLVDLEYAKDITNKTAPHEFRTGTRDFMAVEVRESEYLFDPPDAGDSSDSIMLPPFRHNCLHDVESTWWIALWTTYVLAPVVPSEQDVHLFHQLFPPPHTLAPRTSGLGPSLIRGHSLLKRRPEQNRPIFDVLYKWRYNLYMAYSNLEKNRIEEGRLDESIFEHVYDEALSHLDPLLARLEKDELGSMQLVHMQFSAPGKSKKARHD
;
A
#
# COMPACT_ATOMS: atom_id res chain seq x y z
N MET A 1 6.23 -28.70 -6.10
CA MET A 1 7.61 -28.66 -5.56
C MET A 1 7.93 -27.18 -5.33
N SER A 2 8.11 -26.72 -4.09
CA SER A 2 7.91 -25.28 -3.83
C SER A 2 9.14 -24.46 -3.44
N ARG A 3 10.34 -25.01 -3.26
CA ARG A 3 11.62 -24.26 -3.15
C ARG A 3 12.69 -25.32 -2.91
N VAL A 4 13.64 -25.48 -3.82
CA VAL A 4 14.68 -26.51 -3.68
C VAL A 4 15.96 -25.85 -3.18
N PRO A 5 16.47 -26.18 -1.98
CA PRO A 5 17.76 -25.67 -1.54
C PRO A 5 18.85 -26.08 -2.53
N SER A 6 19.64 -25.12 -2.98
CA SER A 6 20.77 -25.33 -3.88
C SER A 6 21.97 -24.50 -3.40
N ARG A 7 23.09 -24.60 -4.12
CA ARG A 7 24.29 -23.78 -3.89
C ARG A 7 24.73 -23.09 -5.17
N ASP A 8 25.29 -21.90 -5.04
CA ASP A 8 25.96 -21.21 -6.15
C ASP A 8 27.36 -21.80 -6.41
N GLY A 9 28.07 -21.28 -7.44
CA GLY A 9 29.41 -21.72 -7.79
C GLY A 9 30.48 -21.46 -6.71
N ASN A 10 30.18 -20.59 -5.74
CA ASN A 10 31.04 -20.28 -4.60
C ASN A 10 30.62 -21.05 -3.33
N GLY A 11 29.64 -21.94 -3.42
CA GLY A 11 29.15 -22.75 -2.32
C GLY A 11 28.16 -22.05 -1.37
N LYS A 12 27.69 -20.84 -1.68
CA LYS A 12 26.67 -20.12 -0.89
C LYS A 12 25.29 -20.74 -1.10
N TYR A 13 24.51 -20.85 -0.04
CA TYR A 13 23.14 -21.38 -0.12
C TYR A 13 22.20 -20.42 -0.86
N ARG A 14 21.29 -21.01 -1.62
CA ARG A 14 20.18 -20.33 -2.31
C ARG A 14 19.01 -21.27 -2.52
N TYR A 15 17.92 -20.78 -3.11
CA TYR A 15 16.78 -21.60 -3.50
C TYR A 15 16.58 -21.56 -5.00
N ASP A 16 16.31 -22.72 -5.60
CA ASP A 16 15.77 -22.81 -6.94
C ASP A 16 14.24 -22.80 -6.83
N ILE A 17 13.61 -21.74 -7.35
CA ILE A 17 12.17 -21.53 -7.28
C ILE A 17 11.57 -21.76 -8.66
N ALA A 18 10.69 -22.76 -8.76
CA ALA A 18 9.95 -23.03 -10.00
C ALA A 18 8.71 -22.12 -10.10
N VAL A 19 8.50 -21.54 -11.27
CA VAL A 19 7.28 -20.81 -11.66
C VAL A 19 6.74 -21.46 -12.91
N CYS A 20 5.50 -21.93 -12.86
CA CYS A 20 4.82 -22.55 -13.99
C CYS A 20 3.82 -21.55 -14.56
N ASP A 21 3.97 -21.21 -15.84
CA ASP A 21 3.00 -20.35 -16.50
C ASP A 21 1.66 -21.08 -16.78
N ARG A 22 0.66 -20.34 -17.26
CA ARG A 22 -0.66 -20.89 -17.62
C ARG A 22 -0.62 -21.99 -18.69
N PRO A 23 0.23 -21.89 -19.73
CA PRO A 23 0.51 -23.01 -20.64
C PRO A 23 1.12 -24.25 -19.97
N GLY A 24 1.57 -24.16 -18.72
CA GLY A 24 2.19 -25.24 -17.96
C GLY A 24 3.71 -25.35 -18.18
N LYS A 25 4.33 -24.36 -18.81
CA LYS A 25 5.78 -24.30 -18.98
C LYS A 25 6.41 -23.87 -17.66
N GLU A 26 7.22 -24.76 -17.11
CA GLU A 26 7.97 -24.50 -15.89
C GLU A 26 9.28 -23.76 -16.20
N ARG A 27 9.58 -22.76 -15.40
CA ARG A 27 10.83 -21.98 -15.42
C ARG A 27 11.41 -21.90 -14.02
N ILE A 28 12.73 -22.11 -13.90
CA ILE A 28 13.42 -22.13 -12.61
C ILE A 28 14.22 -20.85 -12.43
N PHE A 29 14.02 -20.21 -11.29
CA PHE A 29 14.67 -18.97 -10.87
C PHE A 29 15.50 -19.22 -9.61
N PRO A 30 16.82 -19.39 -9.74
CA PRO A 30 17.72 -19.44 -8.59
C PRO A 30 17.76 -18.09 -7.88
N THR A 31 17.56 -18.07 -6.57
CA THR A 31 17.67 -16.85 -5.77
C THR A 31 19.14 -16.40 -5.67
N LYS A 32 19.35 -15.09 -5.57
CA LYS A 32 20.68 -14.51 -5.31
C LYS A 32 21.17 -14.82 -3.90
N ASP A 33 20.25 -14.82 -2.94
CA ASP A 33 20.51 -14.99 -1.52
C ASP A 33 19.57 -16.04 -0.91
N GLU A 34 19.97 -16.58 0.25
CA GLU A 34 19.15 -17.54 1.02
C GLU A 34 17.97 -16.86 1.75
N THR A 35 17.99 -15.54 1.88
CA THR A 35 16.90 -14.77 2.48
C THR A 35 16.16 -13.96 1.43
N PRO A 36 14.83 -13.85 1.53
CA PRO A 36 14.03 -12.90 0.76
C PRO A 36 14.53 -11.48 1.00
N THR A 37 14.44 -10.62 -0.02
CA THR A 37 14.72 -9.19 0.09
C THR A 37 13.64 -8.45 0.85
N TYR A 38 12.40 -8.95 0.81
CA TYR A 38 11.27 -8.37 1.54
C TYR A 38 10.31 -9.44 2.05
N ARG A 39 9.69 -9.16 3.19
CA ARG A 39 8.72 -10.02 3.88
C ARG A 39 7.59 -9.17 4.46
N ALA A 40 6.37 -9.35 3.98
CA ALA A 40 5.15 -8.77 4.57
C ALA A 40 4.24 -9.89 5.06
N ASP A 41 3.91 -9.89 6.35
CA ASP A 41 3.11 -10.93 7.02
C ASP A 41 3.60 -12.37 6.78
N ALA A 42 4.86 -12.53 6.36
CA ALA A 42 5.45 -13.82 5.95
C ALA A 42 5.52 -14.84 7.10
N ASP A 43 5.46 -14.34 8.34
CA ASP A 43 5.54 -15.09 9.58
C ASP A 43 4.26 -14.92 10.44
N ALA A 44 3.25 -14.20 9.93
CA ALA A 44 1.97 -14.03 10.59
C ALA A 44 1.05 -15.23 10.32
N VAL A 45 0.24 -15.61 11.32
CA VAL A 45 -0.74 -16.71 11.18
C VAL A 45 -1.83 -16.36 10.15
N ARG A 46 -2.11 -15.07 9.97
CA ARG A 46 -3.04 -14.52 8.98
C ARG A 46 -2.34 -13.43 8.18
N GLY A 47 -2.64 -13.33 6.90
CA GLY A 47 -2.05 -12.38 5.97
C GLY A 47 -1.76 -13.03 4.62
N ARG A 48 -1.14 -12.29 3.70
CA ARG A 48 -0.75 -12.84 2.39
C ARG A 48 0.52 -13.67 2.44
N GLY A 49 1.28 -13.61 3.53
CA GLY A 49 2.54 -14.33 3.63
C GLY A 49 3.56 -13.93 2.56
N THR A 50 3.50 -12.67 2.10
CA THR A 50 4.22 -12.19 0.92
C THR A 50 5.73 -12.22 1.13
N ARG A 51 6.44 -12.77 0.14
CA ARG A 51 7.91 -12.82 0.11
C ARG A 51 8.39 -12.33 -1.25
N MET A 52 9.37 -11.43 -1.24
CA MET A 52 10.08 -11.00 -2.45
C MET A 52 11.50 -11.54 -2.43
N TRP A 53 11.97 -12.00 -3.59
CA TRP A 53 13.32 -12.48 -3.77
C TRP A 53 13.97 -11.75 -4.94
N SER A 54 15.26 -11.47 -4.83
CA SER A 54 16.08 -11.25 -6.01
C SER A 54 16.49 -12.60 -6.57
N ALA A 55 16.18 -12.84 -7.84
CA ALA A 55 16.48 -14.09 -8.52
C ALA A 55 17.20 -13.84 -9.86
N CYS A 56 17.89 -14.87 -10.34
CA CYS A 56 18.51 -14.88 -11.65
C CYS A 56 17.65 -15.68 -12.62
N ASP A 57 17.77 -15.36 -13.91
CA ASP A 57 17.06 -16.05 -14.96
C ASP A 57 18.03 -16.52 -16.03
N LYS A 58 18.36 -17.81 -16.01
CA LYS A 58 19.34 -18.38 -16.94
C LYS A 58 18.85 -18.49 -18.39
N ILE A 59 17.55 -18.29 -18.63
CA ILE A 59 16.99 -18.40 -19.98
C ILE A 59 17.06 -17.02 -20.67
N ASP A 60 16.61 -15.95 -20.01
CA ASP A 60 16.64 -14.59 -20.60
C ASP A 60 17.97 -13.88 -20.36
N ASP A 61 18.72 -14.29 -19.34
CA ASP A 61 20.04 -13.77 -18.99
C ASP A 61 21.02 -14.92 -18.62
N PRO A 62 21.52 -15.66 -19.63
CA PRO A 62 22.42 -16.79 -19.41
C PRO A 62 23.70 -16.43 -18.63
N ASP A 63 24.15 -15.18 -18.77
CA ASP A 63 25.35 -14.65 -18.11
C ASP A 63 25.11 -14.29 -16.63
N GLY A 64 23.85 -14.26 -16.18
CA GLY A 64 23.47 -14.00 -14.79
C GLY A 64 23.82 -12.59 -14.31
N THR A 65 23.87 -11.63 -15.22
CA THR A 65 24.24 -10.24 -14.97
C THR A 65 23.09 -9.40 -14.43
N ARG A 66 21.85 -9.78 -14.75
CA ARG A 66 20.60 -9.14 -14.36
C ARG A 66 19.94 -9.89 -13.21
N LEU A 67 19.21 -9.14 -12.40
CA LEU A 67 18.35 -9.67 -11.34
C LEU A 67 16.90 -9.38 -11.69
N PHE A 68 16.05 -10.30 -11.27
CA PHE A 68 14.61 -10.28 -11.42
C PHE A 68 13.98 -10.30 -10.03
N ALA A 69 12.81 -9.67 -9.88
CA ALA A 69 12.06 -9.69 -8.63
C ALA A 69 11.03 -10.83 -8.68
N LEU A 70 11.18 -11.83 -7.80
CA LEU A 70 10.22 -12.93 -7.67
C LEU A 70 9.35 -12.69 -6.44
N LYS A 71 8.04 -12.53 -6.65
CA LYS A 71 7.02 -12.39 -5.60
C LYS A 71 6.33 -13.73 -5.39
N GLU A 72 6.19 -14.13 -4.14
CA GLU A 72 5.34 -15.23 -3.70
C GLU A 72 4.32 -14.72 -2.70
N SER A 73 3.05 -15.07 -2.87
CA SER A 73 1.98 -14.64 -1.96
C SER A 73 0.80 -15.61 -1.97
N TRP A 74 -0.02 -15.55 -0.92
CA TRP A 74 -1.29 -16.27 -0.81
C TRP A 74 -2.45 -15.33 -1.18
N VAL A 75 -2.97 -15.52 -2.39
CA VAL A 75 -4.01 -14.70 -3.01
C VAL A 75 -5.36 -15.39 -2.85
N ASN A 76 -6.42 -14.65 -2.54
CA ASN A 76 -7.76 -15.23 -2.45
C ASN A 76 -8.19 -15.86 -3.78
N THR A 77 -8.94 -16.97 -3.73
CA THR A 77 -9.35 -17.72 -4.93
C THR A 77 -10.25 -16.93 -5.88
N ASP A 78 -11.02 -15.99 -5.36
CA ASP A 78 -11.96 -15.14 -6.09
C ASP A 78 -11.32 -13.87 -6.66
N ARG A 79 -10.03 -13.64 -6.39
CA ARG A 79 -9.30 -12.45 -6.86
C ARG A 79 -8.58 -12.69 -8.17
N PRO A 80 -8.56 -11.68 -9.07
CA PRO A 80 -7.70 -11.71 -10.24
C PRO A 80 -6.23 -11.79 -9.82
N ARG A 81 -5.38 -12.41 -10.64
CA ARG A 81 -3.94 -12.43 -10.40
C ARG A 81 -3.33 -11.12 -10.88
N GLU A 82 -2.28 -10.66 -10.21
CA GLU A 82 -1.61 -9.40 -10.55
C GLU A 82 -1.14 -9.37 -12.01
N GLY A 83 -0.62 -10.48 -12.53
CA GLY A 83 -0.24 -10.62 -13.94
C GLY A 83 -1.42 -10.44 -14.92
N ASP A 84 -2.64 -10.86 -14.54
CA ASP A 84 -3.84 -10.64 -15.38
C ASP A 84 -4.23 -9.18 -15.45
N VAL A 85 -4.14 -8.50 -14.31
CA VAL A 85 -4.47 -7.08 -14.21
C VAL A 85 -3.46 -6.27 -15.04
N LEU A 86 -2.16 -6.57 -14.90
CA LEU A 86 -1.10 -5.93 -15.71
C LEU A 86 -1.31 -6.17 -17.21
N TRP A 87 -1.62 -7.41 -17.61
CA TRP A 87 -1.92 -7.74 -19.00
C TRP A 87 -3.11 -6.93 -19.52
N THR A 88 -4.21 -6.91 -18.76
CA THR A 88 -5.44 -6.17 -19.12
C THR A 88 -5.16 -4.68 -19.28
N LEU A 89 -4.45 -4.07 -18.34
CA LEU A 89 -4.06 -2.67 -18.43
C LEU A 89 -3.18 -2.39 -19.64
N ARG A 90 -2.23 -3.29 -19.96
CA ARG A 90 -1.36 -3.16 -21.14
C ARG A 90 -2.15 -3.16 -22.44
N GLU A 91 -3.10 -4.07 -22.60
CA GLU A 91 -3.97 -4.14 -23.78
C GLU A 91 -4.79 -2.85 -23.91
N LEU A 92 -5.52 -2.48 -22.85
CA LEU A 92 -6.40 -1.30 -22.86
C LEU A 92 -5.63 0.01 -23.09
N LEU A 93 -4.45 0.16 -22.48
CA LEU A 93 -3.59 1.33 -22.69
C LEU A 93 -3.01 1.36 -24.11
N THR A 94 -2.69 0.20 -24.69
CA THR A 94 -2.23 0.12 -26.08
C THR A 94 -3.33 0.58 -27.04
N GLU A 95 -4.55 0.09 -26.84
CA GLU A 95 -5.72 0.50 -27.64
C GLU A 95 -6.00 2.01 -27.54
N LYS A 96 -5.77 2.62 -26.37
CA LYS A 96 -5.97 4.06 -26.15
C LYS A 96 -4.73 4.94 -26.42
N ASN A 97 -3.68 4.40 -27.06
CA ASN A 97 -2.41 5.12 -27.30
C ASN A 97 -1.69 5.63 -26.04
N GLY A 98 -1.94 4.99 -24.89
CA GLY A 98 -1.37 5.30 -23.58
C GLY A 98 -0.10 4.51 -23.23
N VAL A 99 0.55 3.86 -24.21
CA VAL A 99 1.70 2.95 -23.98
C VAL A 99 2.87 3.59 -23.23
N ALA A 100 3.05 4.90 -23.30
CA ALA A 100 4.09 5.62 -22.57
C ALA A 100 3.94 5.49 -21.04
N ALA A 101 2.71 5.31 -20.54
CA ALA A 101 2.46 5.15 -19.11
C ALA A 101 2.84 3.76 -18.59
N LEU A 102 2.99 2.76 -19.47
CA LEU A 102 3.37 1.39 -19.09
C LEU A 102 4.74 1.32 -18.41
N GLN A 103 5.60 2.31 -18.62
CA GLN A 103 6.90 2.40 -17.95
C GLN A 103 6.78 2.58 -16.42
N HIS A 104 5.61 2.93 -15.91
CA HIS A 104 5.31 3.15 -14.49
C HIS A 104 4.64 1.95 -13.82
N PHE A 105 4.57 0.81 -14.51
CA PHE A 105 4.12 -0.47 -13.97
C PHE A 105 5.24 -1.51 -14.07
N LEU A 106 5.11 -2.61 -13.33
CA LEU A 106 6.02 -3.74 -13.44
C LEU A 106 5.81 -4.51 -14.75
N THR A 107 6.89 -5.03 -15.31
CA THR A 107 6.88 -5.92 -16.47
C THR A 107 6.89 -7.36 -15.99
N ASP A 108 5.79 -8.08 -16.22
CA ASP A 108 5.70 -9.50 -15.89
C ASP A 108 6.52 -10.35 -16.89
N VAL A 109 7.37 -11.22 -16.36
CA VAL A 109 8.17 -12.20 -17.13
C VAL A 109 7.44 -13.53 -17.21
N THR A 110 6.93 -14.00 -16.07
CA THR A 110 6.13 -15.21 -15.97
C THR A 110 5.39 -15.23 -14.64
N SER A 111 4.20 -15.82 -14.62
CA SER A 111 3.40 -15.95 -13.41
C SER A 111 2.54 -17.20 -13.44
N GLY A 112 2.20 -17.72 -12.26
CA GLY A 112 1.25 -18.80 -12.13
C GLY A 112 1.11 -19.32 -10.70
N ASP A 113 0.08 -20.14 -10.52
CA ASP A 113 -0.23 -20.75 -9.23
C ASP A 113 0.78 -21.87 -8.95
N ALA A 114 1.28 -21.93 -7.71
CA ALA A 114 2.22 -22.95 -7.27
C ALA A 114 1.50 -24.31 -7.17
N HIS A 115 2.24 -25.39 -7.41
CA HIS A 115 1.69 -26.75 -7.38
C HIS A 115 2.42 -27.66 -6.38
N ILE A 116 1.66 -28.47 -5.65
CA ILE A 116 2.15 -29.58 -4.82
C ILE A 116 1.63 -30.89 -5.44
N ARG A 117 2.55 -31.79 -5.83
CA ARG A 117 2.21 -33.11 -6.41
C ARG A 117 1.15 -33.01 -7.54
N SER A 118 1.31 -32.02 -8.42
CA SER A 118 0.44 -31.73 -9.56
C SER A 118 -0.92 -31.11 -9.25
N ALA A 119 -1.24 -30.81 -7.98
CA ALA A 119 -2.43 -30.06 -7.59
C ALA A 119 -2.06 -28.62 -7.20
N PRO A 120 -2.92 -27.61 -7.45
CA PRO A 120 -2.69 -26.24 -7.00
C PRO A 120 -2.53 -26.17 -5.47
N ASP A 121 -1.47 -25.51 -5.02
CA ASP A 121 -1.16 -25.26 -3.62
C ASP A 121 -2.15 -24.23 -3.05
N ASN A 122 -3.07 -24.69 -2.22
CA ASN A 122 -4.18 -23.89 -1.72
C ASN A 122 -4.52 -24.22 -0.27
N THR A 123 -5.05 -23.23 0.45
CA THR A 123 -5.31 -23.36 1.89
C THR A 123 -6.39 -24.38 2.22
N GLY A 124 -7.39 -24.58 1.34
CA GLY A 124 -8.47 -25.54 1.57
C GLY A 124 -7.98 -26.99 1.46
N ALA A 125 -7.47 -27.38 0.31
CA ALA A 125 -7.06 -28.75 0.03
C ALA A 125 -5.79 -29.15 0.79
N HIS A 126 -4.78 -28.27 0.89
CA HIS A 126 -3.47 -28.65 1.40
C HIS A 126 -3.24 -28.27 2.87
N ILE A 127 -3.71 -27.10 3.33
CA ILE A 127 -3.52 -26.66 4.71
C ILE A 127 -4.64 -27.18 5.62
N GLN A 128 -5.90 -27.09 5.17
CA GLN A 128 -7.06 -27.60 5.91
C GLN A 128 -7.36 -29.09 5.62
N ASN A 129 -6.59 -29.72 4.72
CA ASN A 129 -6.77 -31.11 4.30
C ASN A 129 -8.21 -31.41 3.82
N GLY A 130 -8.81 -30.45 3.11
CA GLY A 130 -10.18 -30.54 2.58
C GLY A 130 -11.29 -30.45 3.64
N ARG A 131 -10.96 -30.09 4.89
CA ARG A 131 -11.96 -29.91 5.95
C ARG A 131 -12.67 -28.57 5.78
N LEU A 132 -13.99 -28.63 5.69
CA LEU A 132 -14.86 -27.46 5.84
C LEU A 132 -15.11 -27.25 7.34
N PHE A 133 -14.76 -26.08 7.84
CA PHE A 133 -15.13 -25.67 9.19
C PHE A 133 -16.49 -24.98 9.12
N THR A 134 -17.44 -25.42 9.93
CA THR A 134 -18.73 -24.71 10.09
C THR A 134 -18.58 -23.64 11.16
N VAL A 135 -19.43 -22.61 11.12
CA VAL A 135 -19.50 -21.59 12.18
C VAL A 135 -19.68 -22.27 13.54
N ASP A 136 -20.55 -23.28 13.60
CA ASP A 136 -20.82 -24.06 14.81
C ASP A 136 -19.56 -24.77 15.32
N SER A 137 -18.79 -25.43 14.44
CA SER A 137 -17.55 -26.12 14.85
C SER A 137 -16.49 -25.16 15.42
N ILE A 138 -16.43 -23.92 14.89
CA ILE A 138 -15.54 -22.88 15.40
C ILE A 138 -16.04 -22.38 16.75
N LEU A 139 -17.33 -22.07 16.86
CA LEU A 139 -17.92 -21.60 18.11
C LEU A 139 -17.79 -22.64 19.21
N GLU A 140 -18.05 -23.91 18.93
CA GLU A 140 -17.83 -25.02 19.87
C GLU A 140 -16.38 -25.11 20.32
N THR A 141 -15.41 -24.92 19.41
CA THR A 141 -13.99 -24.91 19.77
C THR A 141 -13.64 -23.71 20.64
N ILE A 142 -14.12 -22.51 20.32
CA ILE A 142 -13.90 -21.30 21.13
C ILE A 142 -14.51 -21.48 22.53
N LEU A 143 -15.75 -21.94 22.60
CA LEU A 143 -16.47 -22.18 23.85
C LEU A 143 -15.84 -23.31 24.68
N ALA A 144 -15.25 -24.32 24.04
CA ALA A 144 -14.49 -25.37 24.72
C ALA A 144 -13.16 -24.86 25.29
N PHE A 145 -12.55 -23.83 24.71
CA PHE A 145 -11.35 -23.17 25.24
C PHE A 145 -11.67 -22.24 26.43
N ASP A 146 -12.86 -21.63 26.48
CA ASP A 146 -13.32 -20.76 27.58
C ASP A 146 -13.64 -21.51 28.89
N GLY A 147 -13.50 -22.85 28.92
CA GLY A 147 -13.61 -23.68 30.12
C GLY A 147 -12.45 -23.57 31.13
N VAL A 148 -11.43 -22.75 30.85
CA VAL A 148 -10.32 -22.45 31.76
C VAL A 148 -10.30 -20.96 32.08
N GLY A 149 -11.02 -20.57 33.14
CA GLY A 149 -10.86 -19.33 33.90
C GLY A 149 -10.91 -18.02 33.11
N THR A 150 -12.02 -17.29 33.23
CA THR A 150 -12.19 -15.84 32.94
C THR A 150 -11.04 -15.21 32.15
N VAL A 151 -11.18 -15.22 30.82
CA VAL A 151 -10.35 -14.45 29.89
C VAL A 151 -10.66 -12.96 30.06
N THR A 152 -10.26 -12.38 31.19
CA THR A 152 -10.14 -10.93 31.35
C THR A 152 -8.70 -10.46 31.18
N ASP A 153 -7.74 -11.38 31.10
CA ASP A 153 -6.31 -11.08 30.98
C ASP A 153 -5.55 -12.06 30.06
N ILE A 154 -6.11 -12.43 28.90
CA ILE A 154 -5.23 -12.80 27.78
C ILE A 154 -4.63 -11.49 27.29
N ALA A 155 -3.53 -11.08 27.92
CA ALA A 155 -2.59 -10.17 27.26
C ALA A 155 -2.36 -10.75 25.85
N PRO A 156 -2.63 -10.00 24.78
CA PRO A 156 -2.43 -10.50 23.44
C PRO A 156 -1.01 -11.03 23.38
N ALA A 157 -0.85 -12.30 23.02
CA ALA A 157 0.46 -12.86 22.74
C ALA A 157 1.11 -11.89 21.77
N ARG A 158 2.14 -11.18 22.26
CA ARG A 158 2.82 -10.14 21.50
C ARG A 158 3.27 -10.79 20.20
N THR A 159 2.54 -10.56 19.12
CA THR A 159 3.02 -10.73 17.75
C THR A 159 3.96 -9.57 17.47
N GLY A 160 4.99 -9.46 18.30
CA GLY A 160 6.23 -8.84 17.90
C GLY A 160 6.85 -9.84 16.95
N SER A 161 6.66 -9.64 15.66
CA SER A 161 7.79 -9.79 14.76
C SER A 161 8.94 -9.07 15.46
N LYS A 162 9.89 -9.82 16.00
CA LYS A 162 11.17 -9.26 16.41
C LYS A 162 11.83 -8.81 15.11
N TRP A 163 11.51 -7.60 14.69
CA TRP A 163 12.31 -6.86 13.73
C TRP A 163 13.75 -6.91 14.27
N PRO A 164 14.75 -7.30 13.46
CA PRO A 164 16.13 -7.12 13.86
C PRO A 164 16.27 -5.66 14.29
N ALA A 165 16.76 -5.46 15.50
CA ALA A 165 17.00 -4.15 16.06
C ALA A 165 18.12 -3.46 15.28
N SER A 166 17.78 -2.89 14.13
CA SER A 166 18.52 -1.81 13.50
C SER A 166 17.53 -0.67 13.30
N SER A 167 17.43 0.13 14.35
CA SER A 167 16.62 1.31 14.55
C SER A 167 16.39 2.16 13.29
N LEU A 168 15.27 1.93 12.60
CA LEU A 168 14.76 2.75 11.49
C LEU A 168 13.27 2.98 11.79
N GLY A 169 12.82 4.24 11.73
CA GLY A 169 11.52 4.69 12.19
C GLY A 169 10.40 3.74 11.78
N ASN A 170 9.68 3.21 12.77
CA ASN A 170 8.61 2.24 12.54
C ASN A 170 7.64 2.78 11.49
N VAL A 171 7.50 2.07 10.36
CA VAL A 171 6.36 2.28 9.46
C VAL A 171 5.11 2.09 10.32
N PRO A 172 4.15 3.04 10.33
CA PRO A 172 2.88 2.85 11.02
C PRO A 172 2.25 1.55 10.54
N ASN A 173 2.20 0.55 11.41
CA ASN A 173 1.50 -0.70 11.17
C ASN A 173 0.43 -0.80 12.24
N VAL A 174 -0.83 -0.69 11.84
CA VAL A 174 -1.98 -0.82 12.74
C VAL A 174 -2.14 -2.28 13.12
N ASP A 175 -2.08 -2.52 14.43
CA ASP A 175 -2.44 -3.78 15.05
C ASP A 175 -3.87 -4.17 14.65
N LEU A 176 -4.04 -5.37 14.09
CA LEU A 176 -5.28 -5.97 13.57
C LEU A 176 -6.38 -6.18 14.63
N SER A 177 -6.25 -5.58 15.82
CA SER A 177 -7.02 -5.89 17.03
C SER A 177 -7.95 -4.78 17.51
N SER A 178 -7.98 -3.60 16.88
CA SER A 178 -8.73 -2.44 17.37
C SER A 178 -10.02 -2.08 16.60
N ALA A 179 -10.48 -2.91 15.66
CA ALA A 179 -11.84 -2.80 15.14
C ALA A 179 -12.81 -3.53 16.08
N GLY A 180 -13.58 -2.77 16.86
CA GLY A 180 -14.65 -3.29 17.69
C GLY A 180 -15.57 -4.26 16.94
N GLY A 181 -15.75 -5.44 17.54
CA GLY A 181 -16.84 -6.39 17.38
C GLY A 181 -17.61 -6.40 16.07
N THR A 182 -17.21 -7.27 15.14
CA THR A 182 -17.98 -8.45 14.68
C THR A 182 -17.15 -9.08 13.55
N LEU A 183 -16.24 -10.00 13.88
CA LEU A 183 -15.69 -10.91 12.88
C LEU A 183 -16.88 -11.68 12.31
N ARG A 184 -17.32 -11.39 11.07
CA ARG A 184 -18.28 -12.24 10.38
C ARG A 184 -17.58 -13.57 10.13
N ILE A 185 -17.72 -14.51 11.07
CA ILE A 185 -17.10 -15.85 11.05
C ILE A 185 -17.34 -16.54 9.69
N GLY A 186 -18.48 -16.27 9.04
CA GLY A 186 -18.77 -16.75 7.68
C GLY A 186 -17.79 -16.30 6.59
N LYS A 187 -17.18 -15.10 6.68
CA LYS A 187 -16.17 -14.62 5.72
C LYS A 187 -14.81 -15.32 5.94
N ILE A 188 -14.48 -15.62 7.19
CA ILE A 188 -13.25 -16.34 7.59
C ILE A 188 -13.28 -17.80 7.14
N LEU A 189 -14.48 -18.38 7.07
CA LEU A 189 -14.70 -19.79 6.76
C LEU A 189 -14.70 -20.13 5.26
N GLY A 190 -14.95 -19.15 4.39
CA GLY A 190 -15.10 -19.37 2.95
C GLY A 190 -13.93 -18.89 2.08
N GLU A 191 -13.01 -18.08 2.62
CA GLU A 191 -11.93 -17.51 1.82
C GLU A 191 -10.72 -18.44 1.77
N HIS A 192 -10.74 -19.34 0.78
CA HIS A 192 -9.54 -20.08 0.41
C HIS A 192 -8.55 -19.19 -0.34
N ARG A 193 -7.27 -19.46 -0.15
CA ARG A 193 -6.19 -18.78 -0.85
C ARG A 193 -5.38 -19.77 -1.63
N VAL A 194 -4.86 -19.33 -2.77
CA VAL A 194 -3.93 -20.08 -3.62
C VAL A 194 -2.58 -19.41 -3.52
N HIS A 195 -1.54 -20.22 -3.41
CA HIS A 195 -0.17 -19.75 -3.45
C HIS A 195 0.19 -19.39 -4.89
N HIS A 196 0.47 -18.12 -5.13
CA HIS A 196 0.76 -17.57 -6.45
C HIS A 196 2.18 -17.04 -6.51
N ARG A 197 2.79 -17.15 -7.70
CA ARG A 197 4.13 -16.65 -8.00
C ARG A 197 4.12 -15.79 -9.24
N ILE A 198 4.84 -14.68 -9.18
CA ILE A 198 5.07 -13.80 -10.34
C ILE A 198 6.51 -13.31 -10.32
N VAL A 199 7.13 -13.25 -11.50
CA VAL A 199 8.48 -12.74 -11.70
C VAL A 199 8.40 -11.46 -12.53
N PHE A 200 9.06 -10.41 -12.06
CA PHE A 200 9.16 -9.12 -12.72
C PHE A 200 10.57 -8.82 -13.18
N GLU A 201 10.69 -8.06 -14.27
CA GLU A 201 11.97 -7.59 -14.77
C GLU A 201 12.63 -6.56 -13.83
N GLU A 202 11.82 -5.70 -13.22
CA GLU A 202 12.32 -4.58 -12.42
C GLU A 202 12.61 -5.00 -10.97
N VAL A 203 13.82 -4.67 -10.50
CA VAL A 203 14.20 -4.74 -9.09
C VAL A 203 14.41 -3.32 -8.57
N GLY A 204 13.42 -2.82 -7.81
CA GLY A 204 13.40 -1.45 -7.27
C GLY A 204 13.65 -1.38 -5.77
N THR A 205 13.70 -0.14 -5.25
CA THR A 205 13.76 0.16 -3.81
C THR A 205 12.42 0.78 -3.38
N LEU A 206 11.88 0.32 -2.24
CA LEU A 206 10.61 0.84 -1.72
C LEU A 206 10.75 2.28 -1.27
N ILE A 207 9.69 3.08 -1.44
CA ILE A 207 9.73 4.52 -1.12
C ILE A 207 10.13 4.79 0.34
N HIS A 208 9.74 3.93 1.27
CA HIS A 208 10.08 4.06 2.69
C HIS A 208 11.52 3.66 3.03
N GLU A 209 12.26 3.09 2.08
CA GLU A 209 13.70 2.77 2.22
C GLU A 209 14.59 3.85 1.57
N LEU A 210 14.00 4.74 0.78
CA LEU A 210 14.70 5.83 0.12
C LEU A 210 15.18 6.87 1.14
N LYS A 211 16.34 7.45 0.85
CA LYS A 211 17.05 8.38 1.76
C LYS A 211 17.36 9.72 1.11
N ALA A 212 16.72 10.02 -0.02
CA ALA A 212 16.89 11.27 -0.77
C ALA A 212 15.52 11.79 -1.18
N PHE A 213 15.25 13.07 -0.93
CA PHE A 213 13.98 13.68 -1.37
C PHE A 213 13.81 13.63 -2.88
N TYR A 214 14.88 13.85 -3.64
CA TYR A 214 14.85 13.74 -5.09
C TYR A 214 14.29 12.38 -5.56
N ASP A 215 14.84 11.30 -5.00
CA ASP A 215 14.41 9.92 -5.30
C ASP A 215 12.95 9.65 -4.91
N ILE A 216 12.54 10.15 -3.74
CA ILE A 216 11.17 9.99 -3.22
C ILE A 216 10.18 10.74 -4.09
N PHE A 217 10.49 11.98 -4.45
CA PHE A 217 9.60 12.79 -5.26
C PHE A 217 9.58 12.31 -6.72
N ILE A 218 10.63 11.65 -7.24
CA ILE A 218 10.54 10.94 -8.53
C ILE A 218 9.52 9.81 -8.40
N ALA A 219 9.66 9.00 -7.34
CA ALA A 219 8.77 7.86 -7.11
C ALA A 219 7.30 8.30 -6.96
N LEU A 220 7.03 9.35 -6.17
CA LEU A 220 5.69 9.91 -5.98
C LEU A 220 5.13 10.55 -7.27
N ARG A 221 5.94 11.32 -8.00
CA ARG A 221 5.50 11.98 -9.23
C ARG A 221 5.12 10.97 -10.30
N ASP A 222 5.93 9.92 -10.46
CA ASP A 222 5.65 8.85 -11.41
C ASP A 222 4.51 7.95 -10.93
N GLU A 223 4.37 7.77 -9.61
CA GLU A 223 3.19 7.12 -9.04
C GLU A 223 1.91 7.90 -9.35
N ILE A 224 1.90 9.23 -9.45
CA ILE A 224 0.71 9.98 -9.91
C ILE A 224 0.33 9.66 -11.37
N VAL A 225 1.32 9.37 -12.22
CA VAL A 225 1.09 9.06 -13.65
C VAL A 225 0.43 7.68 -13.84
N ALA A 226 0.74 6.70 -13.00
CA ALA A 226 0.22 5.34 -13.13
C ALA A 226 -1.30 5.24 -12.90
N PRO A 227 -1.89 5.67 -11.77
CA PRO A 227 -3.33 5.75 -11.55
C PRO A 227 -4.04 6.63 -12.57
N ARG A 228 -3.42 7.72 -13.06
CA ARG A 228 -3.99 8.50 -14.17
C ARG A 228 -4.18 7.63 -15.41
N ALA A 229 -3.16 6.83 -15.75
CA ALA A 229 -3.25 5.90 -16.87
C ALA A 229 -4.31 4.81 -16.63
N MET A 230 -4.36 4.24 -15.43
CA MET A 230 -5.43 3.29 -15.05
C MET A 230 -6.81 3.94 -15.21
N PHE A 231 -6.98 5.17 -14.74
CA PHE A 231 -8.24 5.90 -14.81
C PHE A 231 -8.66 6.17 -16.26
N SER A 232 -7.71 6.47 -17.16
CA SER A 232 -7.98 6.62 -18.59
C SER A 232 -8.59 5.38 -19.22
N VAL A 233 -8.37 4.19 -18.64
CA VAL A 233 -8.96 2.91 -19.02
C VAL A 233 -10.01 2.41 -18.02
N GLN A 234 -10.60 3.31 -17.23
CA GLN A 234 -11.68 3.06 -16.28
C GLN A 234 -11.31 2.08 -15.15
N HIS A 235 -10.05 2.10 -14.74
CA HIS A 235 -9.56 1.36 -13.58
C HIS A 235 -9.03 2.31 -12.51
N ILE A 236 -9.15 1.92 -11.25
CA ILE A 236 -8.46 2.58 -10.13
C ILE A 236 -7.63 1.56 -9.38
N HIS A 237 -6.59 2.00 -8.68
CA HIS A 237 -5.79 1.12 -7.84
C HIS A 237 -6.58 0.71 -6.60
N GLY A 238 -7.15 1.68 -5.90
CA GLY A 238 -8.06 1.47 -4.78
C GLY A 238 -7.38 1.04 -3.47
N ASP A 239 -6.07 0.79 -3.48
CA ASP A 239 -5.23 0.42 -2.33
C ASP A 239 -3.82 1.04 -2.38
N VAL A 240 -3.68 2.33 -2.72
CA VAL A 240 -2.35 2.96 -2.71
C VAL A 240 -1.80 3.07 -1.28
N SER A 241 -0.57 2.59 -1.07
CA SER A 241 0.17 2.72 0.19
C SER A 241 1.69 2.86 -0.04
N CYS A 242 2.46 3.09 1.01
CA CYS A 242 3.91 3.20 0.90
C CYS A 242 4.60 1.88 0.50
N SER A 243 3.95 0.71 0.61
CA SER A 243 4.52 -0.55 0.12
C SER A 243 4.36 -0.74 -1.38
N ASP A 244 3.55 0.11 -2.02
CA ASP A 244 3.10 -0.09 -3.40
C ASP A 244 3.84 0.83 -4.38
N ILE A 245 4.83 1.56 -3.87
CA ILE A 245 5.63 2.52 -4.63
C ILE A 245 7.10 2.11 -4.59
N LEU A 246 7.65 1.79 -5.76
CA LEU A 246 9.07 1.50 -5.96
C LEU A 246 9.74 2.61 -6.76
N LEU A 247 11.00 2.90 -6.44
CA LEU A 247 11.90 3.57 -7.37
C LEU A 247 12.74 2.52 -8.09
N PHE A 248 12.62 2.46 -9.40
CA PHE A 248 13.45 1.62 -10.25
C PHE A 248 14.51 2.45 -10.96
N ARG A 249 15.76 1.96 -10.94
CA ARG A 249 16.88 2.56 -11.66
C ARG A 249 17.28 1.65 -12.81
N ALA A 250 16.90 2.04 -14.02
CA ALA A 250 17.31 1.33 -15.20
C ALA A 250 18.84 1.41 -15.39
N PRO A 251 19.52 0.35 -15.86
CA PRO A 251 20.98 0.35 -16.05
C PRO A 251 21.52 1.50 -16.90
N TYR A 252 20.75 1.95 -17.89
CA TYR A 252 21.14 2.99 -18.85
C TYR A 252 20.04 4.06 -19.03
N GLY A 253 19.26 4.36 -17.99
CA GLY A 253 18.14 5.29 -18.08
C GLY A 253 17.93 6.11 -16.82
N ARG A 254 16.99 7.06 -16.90
CA ARG A 254 16.53 7.80 -15.72
C ARG A 254 15.87 6.85 -14.72
N ALA A 255 15.98 7.19 -13.44
CA ALA A 255 15.17 6.56 -12.42
C ALA A 255 13.68 6.86 -12.69
N ARG A 256 12.81 5.90 -12.37
CA ARG A 256 11.36 6.06 -12.52
C ARG A 256 10.62 5.40 -11.36
N GLY A 257 9.54 6.03 -10.94
CA GLY A 257 8.59 5.42 -10.01
C GLY A 257 7.77 4.33 -10.69
N LEU A 258 7.49 3.25 -9.95
CA LEU A 258 6.62 2.15 -10.36
C LEU A 258 5.52 1.97 -9.31
N LEU A 259 4.28 1.84 -9.77
CA LEU A 259 3.15 1.38 -8.97
C LEU A 259 3.09 -0.15 -9.03
N VAL A 260 2.98 -0.79 -7.87
CA VAL A 260 2.95 -2.26 -7.72
C VAL A 260 1.71 -2.72 -6.94
N ASP A 261 1.49 -4.03 -6.87
CA ASP A 261 0.41 -4.65 -6.07
C ASP A 261 -1.02 -4.33 -6.56
N LEU A 262 -1.25 -4.52 -7.86
CA LEU A 262 -2.53 -4.23 -8.53
C LEU A 262 -3.68 -5.21 -8.22
N GLU A 263 -3.56 -6.06 -7.19
CA GLU A 263 -4.55 -7.10 -6.89
C GLU A 263 -5.91 -6.55 -6.43
N TYR A 264 -5.94 -5.30 -5.97
CA TYR A 264 -7.17 -4.58 -5.60
C TYR A 264 -7.69 -3.64 -6.67
N ALA A 265 -7.05 -3.61 -7.85
CA ALA A 265 -7.49 -2.75 -8.93
C ALA A 265 -8.95 -3.04 -9.28
N LYS A 266 -9.74 -1.99 -9.48
CA LYS A 266 -11.18 -2.09 -9.75
C LYS A 266 -11.51 -1.43 -11.05
N ASP A 267 -12.29 -2.12 -11.87
CA ASP A 267 -13.04 -1.51 -12.95
C ASP A 267 -14.19 -0.69 -12.35
N ILE A 268 -14.13 0.63 -12.49
CA ILE A 268 -15.14 1.54 -11.93
C ILE A 268 -16.48 1.48 -12.67
N THR A 269 -16.51 0.91 -13.88
CA THR A 269 -17.75 0.69 -14.63
C THR A 269 -18.55 -0.49 -14.08
N ASN A 270 -17.90 -1.42 -13.36
CA ASN A 270 -18.56 -2.57 -12.78
C ASN A 270 -19.35 -2.19 -11.51
N LYS A 271 -20.61 -1.81 -11.71
CA LYS A 271 -21.51 -1.39 -10.63
C LYS A 271 -21.94 -2.51 -9.69
N THR A 272 -21.68 -3.78 -10.06
CA THR A 272 -22.11 -4.98 -9.32
C THR A 272 -21.07 -5.52 -8.35
N ALA A 273 -19.84 -5.00 -8.41
CA ALA A 273 -18.77 -5.41 -7.50
C ALA A 273 -19.17 -5.10 -6.05
N PRO A 274 -19.12 -6.08 -5.13
CA PRO A 274 -19.47 -5.86 -3.73
C PRO A 274 -18.57 -4.79 -3.10
N HIS A 275 -19.15 -3.98 -2.20
CA HIS A 275 -18.40 -3.04 -1.38
C HIS A 275 -17.46 -3.82 -0.46
N GLU A 276 -16.21 -3.95 -0.88
CA GLU A 276 -15.22 -4.69 -0.11
C GLU A 276 -14.79 -3.89 1.11
N PHE A 277 -15.17 -4.40 2.28
CA PHE A 277 -14.62 -3.97 3.55
C PHE A 277 -13.10 -4.25 3.56
N ARG A 278 -12.32 -3.17 3.59
CA ARG A 278 -10.86 -3.23 3.53
C ARG A 278 -10.25 -3.33 4.93
N THR A 279 -9.31 -4.25 5.10
CA THR A 279 -8.58 -4.51 6.36
C THR A 279 -7.09 -4.11 6.29
N GLY A 280 -6.72 -3.20 5.38
CA GLY A 280 -5.34 -2.75 5.13
C GLY A 280 -4.93 -1.48 5.89
N THR A 281 -3.65 -1.10 5.75
CA THR A 281 -2.95 0.04 6.38
C THR A 281 -3.79 1.33 6.35
N ARG A 282 -4.29 1.75 7.53
CA ARG A 282 -5.23 2.88 7.65
C ARG A 282 -4.58 4.26 7.55
N ASP A 283 -3.24 4.34 7.61
CA ASP A 283 -2.53 5.60 7.79
C ASP A 283 -2.41 6.44 6.50
N PHE A 284 -2.44 5.79 5.33
CA PHE A 284 -2.41 6.46 4.03
C PHE A 284 -3.76 6.44 3.32
N MET A 285 -4.73 5.69 3.84
CA MET A 285 -6.07 5.59 3.28
C MET A 285 -6.75 6.95 3.20
N ALA A 286 -7.37 7.23 2.06
CA ALA A 286 -8.20 8.41 1.86
C ALA A 286 -9.32 8.49 2.90
N VAL A 287 -9.67 9.70 3.32
CA VAL A 287 -10.60 9.91 4.43
C VAL A 287 -11.99 9.36 4.13
N GLU A 288 -12.51 9.55 2.92
CA GLU A 288 -13.81 9.02 2.52
C GLU A 288 -13.83 7.49 2.45
N VAL A 289 -12.74 6.88 1.94
CA VAL A 289 -12.59 5.42 1.89
C VAL A 289 -12.64 4.82 3.28
N ARG A 290 -11.96 5.49 4.22
CA ARG A 290 -11.88 5.04 5.61
C ARG A 290 -13.22 5.10 6.32
N GLU A 291 -13.97 6.19 6.15
CA GLU A 291 -15.30 6.32 6.74
C GLU A 291 -16.37 5.57 5.93
N SER A 292 -16.04 5.14 4.70
CA SER A 292 -16.99 4.55 3.74
C SER A 292 -18.19 5.46 3.46
N GLU A 293 -17.94 6.77 3.48
CA GLU A 293 -18.93 7.83 3.36
C GLU A 293 -18.35 8.98 2.56
N TYR A 294 -19.23 9.75 1.92
CA TYR A 294 -18.84 10.99 1.26
C TYR A 294 -18.76 12.13 2.26
N LEU A 295 -17.66 12.87 2.28
CA LEU A 295 -17.28 13.72 3.40
C LEU A 295 -17.02 15.18 3.00
N PHE A 296 -17.39 15.63 1.81
CA PHE A 296 -17.17 17.00 1.34
C PHE A 296 -18.44 17.65 0.75
N ASP A 297 -19.61 17.16 1.16
CA ASP A 297 -20.90 17.79 0.87
C ASP A 297 -20.87 19.32 1.16
N PRO A 298 -21.46 20.14 0.27
CA PRO A 298 -21.44 21.58 0.41
C PRO A 298 -22.24 22.03 1.65
N PRO A 299 -21.74 23.03 2.42
CA PRO A 299 -22.37 23.51 3.64
C PRO A 299 -23.78 24.12 3.46
N ASP A 300 -24.20 24.38 2.22
CA ASP A 300 -25.51 24.96 1.88
C ASP A 300 -26.59 23.91 1.55
N ALA A 301 -26.31 22.61 1.69
CA ALA A 301 -27.34 21.56 1.69
C ALA A 301 -28.14 21.65 3.01
N GLY A 302 -28.93 22.71 3.13
CA GLY A 302 -29.80 22.95 4.28
C GLY A 302 -30.78 21.79 4.50
N ASP A 303 -31.28 21.72 5.75
CA ASP A 303 -32.33 20.85 6.33
C ASP A 303 -33.59 20.67 5.46
N SER A 304 -33.41 20.23 4.22
CA SER A 304 -34.47 19.79 3.33
C SER A 304 -34.67 18.33 3.66
N SER A 305 -35.71 18.07 4.44
CA SER A 305 -36.18 16.75 4.89
C SER A 305 -36.59 15.80 3.76
N ASP A 306 -36.29 16.13 2.51
CA ASP A 306 -36.42 15.22 1.39
C ASP A 306 -35.15 14.38 1.38
N SER A 307 -35.25 13.18 1.93
CA SER A 307 -34.20 12.17 1.90
C SER A 307 -33.88 11.80 0.45
N ILE A 308 -33.05 12.60 -0.22
CA ILE A 308 -32.36 12.21 -1.44
C ILE A 308 -31.61 10.94 -1.05
N MET A 309 -32.06 9.79 -1.57
CA MET A 309 -31.36 8.52 -1.40
C MET A 309 -30.00 8.67 -2.08
N LEU A 310 -29.00 9.12 -1.31
CA LEU A 310 -27.63 9.27 -1.81
C LEU A 310 -27.16 7.91 -2.31
N PRO A 311 -26.47 7.88 -3.47
CA PRO A 311 -25.94 6.63 -3.98
C PRO A 311 -24.94 6.03 -2.97
N PRO A 312 -24.85 4.69 -2.88
CA PRO A 312 -23.86 4.04 -2.03
C PRO A 312 -22.45 4.56 -2.30
N PHE A 313 -21.63 4.68 -1.25
CA PHE A 313 -20.25 5.12 -1.36
C PHE A 313 -19.45 4.26 -2.35
N ARG A 314 -18.72 4.92 -3.26
CA ARG A 314 -17.86 4.28 -4.26
C ARG A 314 -16.48 4.90 -4.25
N HIS A 315 -15.47 4.04 -4.34
CA HIS A 315 -14.10 4.46 -4.57
C HIS A 315 -13.99 5.17 -5.92
N ASN A 316 -13.19 6.22 -5.98
CA ASN A 316 -12.87 6.96 -7.18
C ASN A 316 -11.37 7.32 -7.16
N CYS A 317 -10.89 7.97 -8.22
CA CYS A 317 -9.47 8.23 -8.38
C CYS A 317 -8.91 9.31 -7.42
N LEU A 318 -9.75 10.19 -6.86
CA LEU A 318 -9.31 11.15 -5.84
C LEU A 318 -8.76 10.43 -4.61
N HIS A 319 -9.28 9.24 -4.31
CA HIS A 319 -8.82 8.44 -3.18
C HIS A 319 -7.39 7.94 -3.37
N ASP A 320 -7.01 7.57 -4.59
CA ASP A 320 -5.63 7.18 -4.91
C ASP A 320 -4.70 8.40 -4.78
N VAL A 321 -5.09 9.55 -5.34
CA VAL A 321 -4.29 10.80 -5.27
C VAL A 321 -4.15 11.34 -3.83
N GLU A 322 -5.20 11.25 -3.02
CA GLU A 322 -5.14 11.61 -1.61
C GLU A 322 -4.18 10.69 -0.86
N SER A 323 -4.18 9.39 -1.17
CA SER A 323 -3.27 8.43 -0.55
C SER A 323 -1.81 8.79 -0.85
N THR A 324 -1.49 9.16 -2.10
CA THR A 324 -0.16 9.65 -2.48
C THR A 324 0.23 10.93 -1.72
N TRP A 325 -0.72 11.86 -1.55
CA TRP A 325 -0.47 13.07 -0.77
C TRP A 325 -0.13 12.76 0.70
N TRP A 326 -0.81 11.78 1.30
CA TRP A 326 -0.49 11.33 2.66
C TRP A 326 0.88 10.68 2.76
N ILE A 327 1.27 9.88 1.76
CA ILE A 327 2.62 9.29 1.70
C ILE A 327 3.67 10.39 1.56
N ALA A 328 3.44 11.39 0.70
CA ALA A 328 4.34 12.52 0.52
C ALA A 328 4.50 13.36 1.81
N LEU A 329 3.40 13.57 2.55
CA LEU A 329 3.44 14.23 3.84
C LEU A 329 4.25 13.42 4.85
N TRP A 330 3.99 12.11 4.94
CA TRP A 330 4.69 11.21 5.85
C TRP A 330 6.19 11.17 5.58
N THR A 331 6.62 10.99 4.33
CA THR A 331 8.04 10.97 3.96
C THR A 331 8.73 12.29 4.30
N THR A 332 8.04 13.41 4.12
CA THR A 332 8.55 14.76 4.48
C THR A 332 8.78 14.92 5.98
N TYR A 333 7.96 14.29 6.82
CA TYR A 333 8.19 14.26 8.26
C TYR A 333 9.26 13.25 8.66
N VAL A 334 9.27 12.04 8.12
CA VAL A 334 10.20 10.99 8.58
C VAL A 334 11.64 11.28 8.18
N LEU A 335 11.85 11.98 7.09
CA LEU A 335 13.16 12.35 6.57
C LEU A 335 13.40 13.83 6.89
N ALA A 336 13.88 14.10 8.10
CA ALA A 336 14.29 15.44 8.49
C ALA A 336 15.82 15.58 8.39
N PRO A 337 16.33 16.70 7.86
CA PRO A 337 17.77 16.96 7.80
C PRO A 337 18.40 17.24 9.17
N VAL A 338 17.58 17.38 10.22
CA VAL A 338 17.98 17.68 11.60
C VAL A 338 17.11 16.88 12.56
N VAL A 339 17.60 16.64 13.78
CA VAL A 339 16.77 16.09 14.88
C VAL A 339 15.51 16.96 15.03
N PRO A 340 14.30 16.39 14.97
CA PRO A 340 13.07 17.17 15.10
C PRO A 340 12.97 17.85 16.46
N SER A 341 12.28 18.99 16.50
CA SER A 341 11.84 19.56 17.78
C SER A 341 10.75 18.67 18.39
N GLU A 342 10.54 18.75 19.72
CA GLU A 342 9.41 18.08 20.37
C GLU A 342 8.07 18.47 19.76
N GLN A 343 7.97 19.70 19.24
CA GLN A 343 6.78 20.21 18.56
C GLN A 343 6.55 19.52 17.21
N ASP A 344 7.61 19.26 16.44
CA ASP A 344 7.51 18.52 15.17
C ASP A 344 7.12 17.07 15.41
N VAL A 345 7.66 16.43 16.46
CA VAL A 345 7.27 15.07 16.87
C VAL A 345 5.81 15.04 17.32
N HIS A 346 5.37 16.04 18.09
CA HIS A 346 3.97 16.13 18.52
C HIS A 346 3.02 16.29 17.33
N LEU A 347 3.37 17.16 16.37
CA LEU A 347 2.60 17.36 15.15
C LEU A 347 2.55 16.09 14.30
N PHE A 348 3.67 15.39 14.15
CA PHE A 348 3.72 14.11 13.47
C PHE A 348 2.76 13.09 14.11
N HIS A 349 2.78 12.96 15.43
CA HIS A 349 1.87 12.03 16.14
C HIS A 349 0.40 12.44 16.10
N GLN A 350 0.07 13.71 15.87
CA GLN A 350 -1.31 14.12 15.59
C GLN A 350 -1.77 13.67 14.20
N LEU A 351 -0.87 13.68 13.21
CA LEU A 351 -1.15 13.30 11.81
C LEU A 351 -1.08 11.79 11.58
N PHE A 352 -0.14 11.13 12.27
CA PHE A 352 0.21 9.72 12.19
C PHE A 352 0.29 9.15 13.62
N PRO A 353 -0.87 8.89 14.25
CA PRO A 353 -0.91 8.39 15.62
C PRO A 353 -0.19 7.04 15.72
N PRO A 354 0.49 6.76 16.84
CA PRO A 354 1.15 5.48 17.04
C PRO A 354 0.16 4.29 16.96
N PRO A 355 0.61 3.10 16.52
CA PRO A 355 -0.25 1.92 16.39
C PRO A 355 -1.09 1.53 17.62
N HIS A 356 -0.64 1.91 18.82
CA HIS A 356 -1.23 1.54 20.10
C HIS A 356 -2.24 2.57 20.63
N THR A 357 -2.40 3.72 19.97
CA THR A 357 -3.50 4.62 20.29
C THR A 357 -4.76 4.11 19.58
N LEU A 358 -5.80 3.78 20.35
CA LEU A 358 -7.16 3.47 19.85
C LEU A 358 -7.80 4.61 19.05
N ALA A 359 -7.10 5.75 18.91
CA ALA A 359 -7.45 6.83 18.02
C ALA A 359 -6.93 6.48 16.62
N PRO A 360 -7.76 5.98 15.68
CA PRO A 360 -7.44 6.06 14.25
C PRO A 360 -7.09 7.52 13.93
N ARG A 361 -6.27 7.80 12.91
CA ARG A 361 -5.99 9.17 12.41
C ARG A 361 -7.27 10.01 12.53
N THR A 362 -7.32 10.82 13.59
CA THR A 362 -8.51 11.13 14.40
C THR A 362 -9.79 11.20 13.56
N SER A 363 -10.78 10.37 13.89
CA SER A 363 -12.17 10.59 13.49
C SER A 363 -12.53 12.07 13.68
N GLY A 364 -12.85 12.77 12.59
CA GLY A 364 -13.09 14.21 12.56
C GLY A 364 -11.94 15.10 12.07
N LEU A 365 -10.65 14.78 12.31
CA LEU A 365 -9.58 15.64 11.76
C LEU A 365 -9.27 15.38 10.29
N GLY A 366 -9.48 14.18 9.74
CA GLY A 366 -9.15 13.87 8.34
C GLY A 366 -9.82 14.84 7.35
N PRO A 367 -11.17 14.88 7.33
CA PRO A 367 -11.89 15.91 6.58
C PRO A 367 -11.51 17.31 7.02
N SER A 368 -11.28 17.59 8.32
CA SER A 368 -10.86 18.93 8.77
C SER A 368 -9.42 19.32 8.37
N LEU A 369 -8.56 18.38 8.00
CA LEU A 369 -7.18 18.59 7.55
C LEU A 369 -7.18 18.87 6.05
N ILE A 370 -8.00 18.13 5.31
CA ILE A 370 -8.27 18.44 3.90
C ILE A 370 -9.12 19.72 3.78
N ARG A 371 -10.08 19.98 4.67
CA ARG A 371 -10.92 21.20 4.74
C ARG A 371 -10.20 22.38 5.41
N GLY A 372 -9.25 22.14 6.32
CA GLY A 372 -8.72 23.14 7.25
C GLY A 372 -7.18 23.23 7.32
N HIS A 373 -6.71 24.45 7.62
CA HIS A 373 -5.38 24.94 7.27
C HIS A 373 -4.34 24.85 8.44
N SER A 374 -4.77 24.71 9.69
CA SER A 374 -3.96 25.08 10.87
C SER A 374 -2.74 24.20 11.14
N LEU A 375 -2.83 22.89 10.93
CA LEU A 375 -1.75 21.94 11.26
C LEU A 375 -0.60 21.99 10.24
N LEU A 376 -0.89 22.24 8.96
CA LEU A 376 0.14 22.41 7.91
C LEU A 376 0.77 23.82 7.86
N LYS A 377 0.17 24.82 8.54
CA LYS A 377 0.84 26.14 8.75
C LYS A 377 2.10 26.00 9.59
N ARG A 378 2.09 25.06 10.53
CA ARG A 378 3.21 24.77 11.42
C ARG A 378 4.03 23.69 10.77
N ARG A 379 5.26 24.01 10.37
CA ARG A 379 6.10 23.10 9.58
C ARG A 379 7.57 23.32 9.92
N PRO A 380 8.39 22.25 9.91
CA PRO A 380 9.83 22.38 10.01
C PRO A 380 10.36 23.36 8.96
N GLU A 381 11.18 24.33 9.38
CA GLU A 381 11.72 25.35 8.48
C GLU A 381 12.58 24.75 7.37
N GLN A 382 13.25 23.63 7.66
CA GLN A 382 14.18 22.98 6.75
C GLN A 382 13.48 22.41 5.52
N ASN A 383 12.27 21.83 5.69
CA ASN A 383 11.49 21.23 4.60
C ASN A 383 10.39 22.18 4.07
N ARG A 384 10.43 23.46 4.47
CA ARG A 384 9.39 24.45 4.14
C ARG A 384 9.01 24.50 2.66
N PRO A 385 9.94 24.47 1.70
CA PRO A 385 9.59 24.48 0.28
C PRO A 385 8.77 23.25 -0.16
N ILE A 386 9.05 22.07 0.41
CA ILE A 386 8.28 20.85 0.15
C ILE A 386 6.89 20.99 0.78
N PHE A 387 6.80 21.43 2.03
CA PHE A 387 5.52 21.66 2.71
C PHE A 387 4.64 22.71 2.00
N ASP A 388 5.23 23.75 1.40
CA ASP A 388 4.51 24.73 0.59
C ASP A 388 3.81 24.10 -0.62
N VAL A 389 4.50 23.15 -1.27
CA VAL A 389 3.97 22.38 -2.39
C VAL A 389 2.85 21.44 -1.92
N LEU A 390 3.09 20.68 -0.84
CA LEU A 390 2.07 19.79 -0.26
C LEU A 390 0.83 20.54 0.22
N TYR A 391 1.01 21.76 0.75
CA TYR A 391 -0.10 22.60 1.19
C TYR A 391 -1.00 23.04 0.03
N LYS A 392 -0.41 23.43 -1.11
CA LYS A 392 -1.16 23.78 -2.33
C LYS A 392 -1.87 22.56 -2.90
N TRP A 393 -1.17 21.43 -3.00
CA TRP A 393 -1.75 20.17 -3.49
C TRP A 393 -2.96 19.75 -2.64
N ARG A 394 -2.86 19.82 -1.32
CA ARG A 394 -4.00 19.56 -0.40
C ARG A 394 -5.20 20.47 -0.68
N TYR A 395 -4.97 21.75 -0.95
CA TYR A 395 -6.07 22.68 -1.27
C TYR A 395 -6.77 22.29 -2.57
N ASN A 396 -6.02 21.89 -3.58
CA ASN A 396 -6.54 21.42 -4.85
C ASN A 396 -7.36 20.12 -4.68
N LEU A 397 -6.86 19.17 -3.89
CA LEU A 397 -7.62 17.97 -3.50
C LEU A 397 -8.96 18.32 -2.83
N TYR A 398 -8.96 19.25 -1.89
CA TYR A 398 -10.18 19.72 -1.23
C TYR A 398 -11.19 20.31 -2.22
N MET A 399 -10.73 21.15 -3.15
CA MET A 399 -11.58 21.73 -4.17
C MET A 399 -12.15 20.66 -5.11
N ALA A 400 -11.35 19.68 -5.50
CA ALA A 400 -11.79 18.55 -6.33
C ALA A 400 -12.90 17.74 -5.64
N TYR A 401 -12.72 17.37 -4.37
CA TYR A 401 -13.78 16.70 -3.59
C TYR A 401 -15.05 17.54 -3.50
N SER A 402 -14.92 18.81 -3.10
CA SER A 402 -16.07 19.71 -2.92
C SER A 402 -16.87 19.88 -4.22
N ASN A 403 -16.18 20.04 -5.35
CA ASN A 403 -16.81 20.18 -6.66
C ASN A 403 -17.48 18.88 -7.10
N LEU A 404 -16.82 17.74 -6.90
CA LEU A 404 -17.34 16.43 -7.28
C LEU A 404 -18.65 16.11 -6.55
N GLU A 405 -18.67 16.37 -5.25
CA GLU A 405 -19.85 16.09 -4.42
C GLU A 405 -20.98 17.08 -4.66
N LYS A 406 -20.66 18.36 -4.90
CA LYS A 406 -21.65 19.34 -5.33
C LYS A 406 -22.31 18.94 -6.66
N ASN A 407 -21.53 18.58 -7.68
CA ASN A 407 -22.05 18.14 -8.97
C ASN A 407 -22.84 16.83 -8.86
N ARG A 408 -22.44 15.91 -7.98
CA ARG A 408 -23.20 14.70 -7.67
C ARG A 408 -24.61 15.04 -7.16
N ILE A 409 -24.72 16.00 -6.25
CA ILE A 409 -26.00 16.42 -5.66
C ILE A 409 -26.86 17.15 -6.70
N GLU A 410 -26.27 18.07 -7.48
CA GLU A 410 -27.00 18.94 -8.41
C GLU A 410 -27.39 18.22 -9.72
N GLU A 411 -26.54 17.34 -10.25
CA GLU A 411 -26.70 16.74 -11.58
C GLU A 411 -26.94 15.22 -11.57
N GLY A 412 -26.81 14.57 -10.40
CA GLY A 412 -26.94 13.11 -10.29
C GLY A 412 -25.86 12.33 -11.05
N ARG A 413 -24.77 13.00 -11.48
CA ARG A 413 -23.64 12.42 -12.22
C ARG A 413 -22.32 12.92 -11.64
N LEU A 414 -21.30 12.06 -11.65
CA LEU A 414 -19.93 12.47 -11.36
C LEU A 414 -19.35 13.16 -12.60
N ASP A 415 -18.89 14.39 -12.45
CA ASP A 415 -18.15 15.08 -13.50
C ASP A 415 -16.73 14.52 -13.60
N GLU A 416 -16.54 13.59 -14.53
CA GLU A 416 -15.25 12.93 -14.76
C GLU A 416 -14.14 13.90 -15.21
N SER A 417 -14.46 15.13 -15.63
CA SER A 417 -13.43 16.12 -15.98
C SER A 417 -12.60 16.58 -14.77
N ILE A 418 -13.19 16.52 -13.56
CA ILE A 418 -12.50 16.82 -12.30
C ILE A 418 -11.35 15.84 -12.07
N PHE A 419 -11.51 14.60 -12.51
CA PHE A 419 -10.53 13.54 -12.32
C PHE A 419 -9.27 13.73 -13.16
N GLU A 420 -9.36 14.23 -14.39
CA GLU A 420 -8.15 14.58 -15.14
C GLU A 420 -7.46 15.80 -14.54
N HIS A 421 -8.24 16.78 -14.08
CA HIS A 421 -7.71 18.02 -13.52
C HIS A 421 -6.88 17.79 -12.25
N VAL A 422 -7.32 16.91 -11.35
CA VAL A 422 -6.60 16.65 -10.10
C VAL A 422 -5.20 16.07 -10.33
N TYR A 423 -5.03 15.24 -11.37
CA TYR A 423 -3.73 14.70 -11.74
C TYR A 423 -2.82 15.78 -12.33
N ASP A 424 -3.35 16.61 -13.23
CA ASP A 424 -2.61 17.74 -13.79
C ASP A 424 -2.15 18.72 -12.70
N GLU A 425 -3.03 19.01 -11.75
CA GLU A 425 -2.73 19.85 -10.60
C GLU A 425 -1.63 19.23 -9.72
N ALA A 426 -1.72 17.94 -9.39
CA ALA A 426 -0.68 17.24 -8.62
C ALA A 426 0.69 17.32 -9.33
N LEU A 427 0.74 17.03 -10.63
CA LEU A 427 1.97 17.12 -11.43
C LEU A 427 2.51 18.55 -11.52
N SER A 428 1.64 19.57 -11.64
CA SER A 428 2.04 20.98 -11.68
C SER A 428 2.75 21.45 -10.41
N HIS A 429 2.51 20.77 -9.28
CA HIS A 429 3.15 21.02 -8.00
C HIS A 429 4.46 20.23 -7.86
N LEU A 430 4.46 18.98 -8.31
CA LEU A 430 5.60 18.05 -8.16
C LEU A 430 6.74 18.31 -9.14
N ASP A 431 6.44 18.61 -10.42
CA ASP A 431 7.47 18.79 -11.45
C ASP A 431 8.42 19.97 -11.14
N PRO A 432 7.94 21.18 -10.71
CA PRO A 432 8.82 22.26 -10.30
C PRO A 432 9.61 21.95 -9.02
N LEU A 433 9.03 21.19 -8.08
CA LEU A 433 9.74 20.77 -6.88
C LEU A 433 10.90 19.84 -7.23
N LEU A 434 10.67 18.88 -8.13
CA LEU A 434 11.69 17.98 -8.64
C LEU A 434 12.83 18.72 -9.34
N ALA A 435 12.51 19.69 -10.21
CA ALA A 435 13.53 20.48 -10.89
C ALA A 435 14.44 21.25 -9.91
N ARG A 436 13.91 21.67 -8.75
CA ARG A 436 14.69 22.33 -7.68
C ARG A 436 15.52 21.33 -6.88
N LEU A 437 14.96 20.16 -6.58
CA LEU A 437 15.66 19.06 -5.91
C LEU A 437 16.83 18.52 -6.75
N GLU A 438 16.64 18.40 -8.06
CA GLU A 438 17.68 17.93 -9.01
C GLU A 438 18.90 18.85 -9.01
N LYS A 439 18.68 20.16 -8.94
CA LYS A 439 19.73 21.18 -8.91
C LYS A 439 20.35 21.38 -7.52
N ASP A 440 19.93 20.56 -6.54
CA ASP A 440 20.30 20.71 -5.13
C ASP A 440 20.02 22.11 -4.56
N GLU A 441 19.05 22.84 -5.14
CA GLU A 441 18.68 24.21 -4.72
C GLU A 441 18.05 24.24 -3.31
N LEU A 442 17.66 23.07 -2.80
CA LEU A 442 17.13 22.87 -1.45
C LEU A 442 18.24 22.43 -0.46
N GLY A 443 19.48 22.33 -0.94
CA GLY A 443 20.66 21.88 -0.21
C GLY A 443 20.73 20.37 -0.08
N SER A 444 21.95 19.82 -0.07
CA SER A 444 22.21 18.40 0.18
C SER A 444 21.80 18.04 1.60
N MET A 445 20.51 17.78 1.78
CA MET A 445 19.92 17.40 3.05
C MET A 445 20.52 16.04 3.44
N GLN A 446 21.42 16.02 4.42
CA GLN A 446 21.74 14.78 5.11
C GLN A 446 20.50 14.35 5.88
N LEU A 447 19.68 13.51 5.26
CA LEU A 447 18.43 13.07 5.85
C LEU A 447 18.73 12.12 7.00
N VAL A 448 18.40 12.57 8.21
CA VAL A 448 18.37 11.72 9.39
C VAL A 448 16.98 11.11 9.46
N HIS A 449 16.92 9.78 9.42
CA HIS A 449 15.66 9.08 9.60
C HIS A 449 15.18 9.27 11.04
N MET A 450 13.99 9.82 11.25
CA MET A 450 13.46 10.01 12.61
C MET A 450 13.34 8.67 13.33
N GLN A 451 13.94 8.60 14.52
CA GLN A 451 13.69 7.53 15.49
C GLN A 451 12.66 8.03 16.50
N PHE A 452 11.38 7.72 16.25
CA PHE A 452 10.33 7.96 17.23
C PHE A 452 10.48 6.95 18.37
N SER A 453 11.15 7.34 19.45
CA SER A 453 11.14 6.55 20.68
C SER A 453 9.74 6.63 21.30
N ALA A 454 9.17 5.49 21.69
CA ALA A 454 7.94 5.48 22.48
C ALA A 454 8.14 6.36 23.73
N PRO A 455 7.14 7.17 24.14
CA PRO A 455 7.27 8.05 25.29
C PRO A 455 7.73 7.21 26.49
N GLY A 456 8.95 7.49 26.96
CA GLY A 456 9.55 6.78 28.06
C GLY A 456 8.64 6.91 29.28
N LYS A 457 8.28 5.78 29.89
CA LYS A 457 7.72 5.78 31.24
C LYS A 457 8.62 6.66 32.09
N SER A 458 8.07 7.77 32.59
CA SER A 458 8.83 8.65 33.49
C SER A 458 9.40 7.78 34.60
N LYS A 459 10.73 7.77 34.72
CA LYS A 459 11.36 7.24 35.92
C LYS A 459 10.84 8.14 37.05
N LYS A 460 9.87 7.65 37.82
CA LYS A 460 9.61 8.17 39.16
C LYS A 460 10.94 8.15 39.88
N ALA A 461 11.52 9.32 40.08
CA ALA A 461 12.59 9.50 41.03
C ALA A 461 12.04 9.02 42.38
N ARG A 462 12.61 7.92 42.88
CA ARG A 462 12.52 7.64 44.31
C ARG A 462 13.37 8.73 44.97
N HIS A 463 12.71 9.64 45.65
CA HIS A 463 13.37 10.41 46.69
C HIS A 463 13.69 9.43 47.82
N ASP A 464 14.98 9.31 48.10
CA ASP A 464 15.51 8.75 49.35
C ASP A 464 15.10 9.63 50.54
#